data_AF-A0AAJ7UCU3-F1
#
_entry.id   AF-A0AAJ7UCU3-F1
#
_cell.length_a   1.000
_cell.length_b   1.000
_cell.length_c   1.000
_cell.angle_alpha   90.00
_cell.angle_beta   90.00
_cell.angle_gamma   90.00
#
_symmetry.space_group_name_H-M   'P 1'
#
loop_
_entity.id
_entity.type
_entity.pdbx_description
1 polymer ?
#
loop_
_entity_poly.entity_id
_entity_poly.type
_entity_poly.pdbx_seq_one_letter_code
_entity_poly.pdbx_strand_id
1 'polypeptide(L)'
;MKSDPPPCAHGAAATAEASVGAPQLVVTPLNTRRLQPYRLATSRAEVSITCTGEVCMQFLKRKEQSACVYEIHWISPDGRQVWICQPPDGTSLAEEPLCSRDSAVSYSLDKLPGRYWRKYCYASRFVALVRSKTPKVTLSSDDARFSLMDNGPPGDLEARFHDGVKVLITNGFVSVTEASGLTRTFQSPCDASQPDGGGGGGGATGAYVRRSLQAWQQCLQLEEIISLQEQSSGSGASFFPASVSRPSVVNTELQSKPALDGNALELGLAQANI
;
A
#
# COMPACT_ATOMS: atom_id res chain seq x y z
N MET A 1 75.17 4.90 39.22
CA MET A 1 75.13 3.63 38.46
C MET A 1 73.93 2.82 38.92
N LYS A 2 72.80 3.00 38.24
CA LYS A 2 71.65 2.09 38.20
C LYS A 2 71.11 2.18 36.78
N SER A 3 71.06 1.04 36.11
CA SER A 3 70.72 0.84 34.70
C SER A 3 69.23 0.53 34.58
N ASP A 4 68.50 1.35 33.83
CA ASP A 4 67.12 1.06 33.42
C ASP A 4 67.09 0.20 32.14
N PRO A 5 66.19 -0.80 32.04
CA PRO A 5 65.97 -1.58 30.82
C PRO A 5 64.99 -0.88 29.85
N PRO A 6 64.97 -1.28 28.56
CA PRO A 6 64.27 -0.55 27.49
C PRO A 6 62.75 -0.79 27.47
N PRO A 7 61.94 0.16 26.98
CA PRO A 7 60.52 -0.08 26.73
C PRO A 7 60.31 -0.80 25.40
N CYS A 8 59.75 -2.01 25.47
CA CYS A 8 59.30 -2.80 24.32
C CYS A 8 58.09 -2.13 23.64
N ALA A 9 58.20 -1.98 22.31
CA ALA A 9 57.13 -1.57 21.43
C ALA A 9 55.96 -2.58 21.43
N HIS A 10 54.73 -2.09 21.53
CA HIS A 10 53.53 -2.79 21.06
C HIS A 10 52.68 -1.80 20.27
N GLY A 11 52.57 -2.04 18.97
CA GLY A 11 51.59 -1.41 18.10
C GLY A 11 50.27 -2.18 18.06
N ALA A 12 49.32 -1.56 17.37
CA ALA A 12 47.99 -2.06 16.96
C ALA A 12 46.93 -2.08 18.08
N ALA A 13 45.64 -1.79 17.84
CA ALA A 13 44.90 -1.80 16.60
C ALA A 13 43.69 -0.86 16.67
N ALA A 14 43.40 -0.20 15.55
CA ALA A 14 42.11 0.42 15.27
C ALA A 14 41.02 -0.66 15.25
N THR A 15 39.99 -0.50 16.07
CA THR A 15 38.85 -1.41 16.13
C THR A 15 37.85 -1.03 15.04
N ALA A 16 37.91 -1.73 13.91
CA ALA A 16 36.84 -1.76 12.93
C ALA A 16 35.74 -2.70 13.46
N GLU A 17 34.58 -2.14 13.82
CA GLU A 17 33.40 -2.94 14.10
C GLU A 17 32.79 -3.45 12.79
N ALA A 18 33.24 -4.63 12.36
CA ALA A 18 32.55 -5.43 11.38
C ALA A 18 31.35 -6.12 12.07
N SER A 19 30.14 -5.60 11.86
CA SER A 19 28.93 -6.26 12.33
C SER A 19 28.68 -7.53 11.51
N VAL A 20 28.78 -8.67 12.19
CA VAL A 20 28.47 -10.01 11.72
C VAL A 20 27.10 -10.04 11.03
N GLY A 21 27.08 -10.53 9.79
CA GLY A 21 25.92 -10.56 8.90
C GLY A 21 24.78 -11.41 9.47
N ALA A 22 23.69 -10.75 9.85
CA ALA A 22 22.39 -11.39 9.89
C ALA A 22 22.01 -11.84 8.46
N PRO A 23 21.36 -12.99 8.28
CA PRO A 23 20.92 -13.42 6.95
C PRO A 23 20.04 -12.32 6.35
N GLN A 24 20.48 -11.83 5.19
CA GLN A 24 19.74 -10.87 4.39
C GLN A 24 18.44 -11.55 3.93
N LEU A 25 17.39 -11.42 4.73
CA LEU A 25 15.99 -11.72 4.37
C LEU A 25 15.70 -11.05 3.03
N VAL A 26 15.61 -11.82 1.96
CA VAL A 26 15.41 -11.27 0.61
C VAL A 26 14.09 -10.51 0.59
N VAL A 27 14.15 -9.17 0.69
CA VAL A 27 12.96 -8.30 0.65
C VAL A 27 12.78 -7.82 -0.78
N THR A 28 11.67 -8.18 -1.40
CA THR A 28 11.27 -7.59 -2.69
C THR A 28 11.12 -6.08 -2.51
N PRO A 29 11.76 -5.25 -3.35
CA PRO A 29 11.59 -3.81 -3.31
C PRO A 29 10.11 -3.42 -3.38
N LEU A 30 9.69 -2.45 -2.56
CA LEU A 30 8.34 -1.89 -2.68
C LEU A 30 8.21 -1.13 -4.01
N ASN A 31 6.99 -0.92 -4.48
CA ASN A 31 6.77 -0.18 -5.71
C ASN A 31 5.48 0.63 -5.63
N THR A 32 5.59 1.95 -5.83
CA THR A 32 4.46 2.89 -5.76
C THR A 32 3.95 3.34 -7.13
N ARG A 33 4.40 2.71 -8.22
CA ARG A 33 3.94 3.02 -9.59
C ARG A 33 2.42 2.99 -9.64
N ARG A 34 1.83 4.07 -10.17
CA ARG A 34 0.38 4.35 -10.30
C ARG A 34 -0.38 4.64 -9.00
N LEU A 35 0.27 4.57 -7.85
CA LEU A 35 -0.39 4.94 -6.60
C LEU A 35 -0.56 6.45 -6.50
N GLN A 36 -1.73 6.87 -6.06
CA GLN A 36 -2.00 8.26 -5.74
C GLN A 36 -1.39 8.63 -4.39
N PRO A 37 -1.18 9.93 -4.12
CA PRO A 37 -0.80 10.39 -2.79
C PRO A 37 -1.78 9.87 -1.74
N TYR A 38 -1.23 9.36 -0.64
CA TYR A 38 -2.01 8.77 0.44
C TYR A 38 -1.30 9.03 1.77
N ARG A 39 -2.04 9.28 2.85
CA ARG A 39 -1.48 9.55 4.17
C ARG A 39 -2.21 8.73 5.22
N LEU A 40 -1.45 8.11 6.11
CA LEU A 40 -1.95 7.32 7.22
C LEU A 40 -1.20 7.69 8.50
N ALA A 41 -1.90 8.31 9.44
CA ALA A 41 -1.39 8.59 10.77
C ALA A 41 -1.73 7.44 11.73
N THR A 42 -0.75 7.05 12.55
CA THR A 42 -0.91 6.11 13.66
C THR A 42 -0.32 6.71 14.93
N SER A 43 -0.52 6.06 16.08
CA SER A 43 0.06 6.52 17.35
C SER A 43 1.60 6.47 17.40
N ARG A 44 2.25 5.78 16.45
CA ARG A 44 3.71 5.57 16.45
C ARG A 44 4.42 6.11 15.22
N ALA A 45 3.69 6.39 14.15
CA ALA A 45 4.24 6.93 12.91
C ALA A 45 3.15 7.54 12.04
N GLU A 46 3.52 8.54 11.25
CA GLU A 46 2.78 8.90 10.04
C GLU A 46 3.50 8.30 8.84
N VAL A 47 2.74 7.66 7.94
CA VAL A 47 3.26 7.12 6.68
C VAL A 47 2.50 7.75 5.53
N SER A 48 3.22 8.16 4.49
CA SER A 48 2.60 8.74 3.30
C SER A 48 3.25 8.27 2.00
N ILE A 49 2.47 8.28 0.93
CA ILE A 49 2.92 8.31 -0.46
C ILE A 49 2.79 9.75 -0.91
N THR A 50 3.89 10.34 -1.38
CA THR A 50 3.95 11.73 -1.82
C THR A 50 3.46 11.89 -3.26
N CYS A 51 3.33 13.13 -3.75
CA CYS A 51 3.00 13.43 -5.15
C CYS A 51 4.03 12.93 -6.16
N THR A 52 5.29 12.73 -5.74
CA THR A 52 6.35 12.13 -6.56
C THR A 52 6.36 10.60 -6.49
N GLY A 53 5.48 10.00 -5.68
CA GLY A 53 5.41 8.56 -5.46
C GLY A 53 6.40 8.04 -4.42
N GLU A 54 7.21 8.90 -3.81
CA GLU A 54 8.11 8.49 -2.72
C GLU A 54 7.31 8.14 -1.47
N VAL A 55 7.75 7.14 -0.73
CA VAL A 55 7.15 6.79 0.57
C VAL A 55 7.89 7.55 1.67
N CYS A 56 7.18 8.34 2.47
CA CYS A 56 7.74 9.02 3.64
C CYS A 56 7.20 8.38 4.92
N MET A 57 8.08 8.09 5.88
CA MET A 57 7.71 7.63 7.23
C MET A 57 8.27 8.58 8.28
N GLN A 58 7.39 9.22 9.05
CA GLN A 58 7.75 10.07 10.18
C GLN A 58 7.48 9.31 11.49
N PHE A 59 8.52 8.81 12.15
CA PHE A 59 8.37 8.01 13.37
C PHE A 59 8.23 8.89 14.60
N LEU A 60 7.22 8.59 15.42
CA LEU A 60 6.85 9.38 16.58
C LEU A 60 7.33 8.73 17.88
N LYS A 61 7.80 9.57 18.80
CA LYS A 61 8.07 9.22 20.18
C LYS A 61 7.23 10.13 21.07
N ARG A 62 6.64 9.58 22.12
CA ARG A 62 5.95 10.37 23.14
C ARG A 62 7.00 11.05 24.03
N LYS A 63 6.89 12.37 24.19
CA LYS A 63 7.70 13.16 25.12
C LYS A 63 6.75 14.02 25.94
N GLU A 64 6.70 13.76 27.24
CA GLU A 64 5.82 14.44 28.20
C GLU A 64 4.35 14.51 27.70
N GLN A 65 3.91 15.69 27.26
CA GLN A 65 2.53 16.01 26.84
C GLN A 65 2.33 16.03 25.31
N SER A 66 3.36 15.76 24.49
CA SER A 66 3.25 15.79 23.02
C SER A 66 3.99 14.63 22.33
N ALA A 67 3.65 14.38 21.06
CA ALA A 67 4.37 13.45 20.20
C ALA A 67 5.38 14.22 19.34
N CYS A 68 6.64 13.80 19.35
CA CYS A 68 7.70 14.38 18.53
C CYS A 68 8.23 13.37 17.51
N VAL A 69 8.59 13.85 16.33
CA VAL A 69 9.27 13.06 15.30
C VAL A 69 10.72 12.87 15.72
N TYR A 70 11.17 11.62 15.76
CA TYR A 70 12.56 11.29 16.12
C TYR A 70 13.38 10.71 14.95
N GLU A 71 12.71 10.24 13.90
CA GLU A 71 13.37 9.68 12.73
C GLU A 71 12.43 9.76 11.51
N ILE A 72 12.98 10.14 10.36
CA ILE A 72 12.27 10.26 9.08
C ILE A 72 12.95 9.36 8.06
N HIS A 73 12.17 8.58 7.34
CA HIS A 73 12.64 7.77 6.21
C HIS A 73 11.93 8.22 4.94
N TRP A 74 12.68 8.36 3.85
CA TRP A 74 12.14 8.43 2.50
C TRP A 74 12.57 7.20 1.74
N ILE A 75 11.68 6.64 0.94
CA ILE A 75 11.94 5.49 0.09
C ILE A 75 11.55 5.86 -1.33
N SER A 76 12.45 5.59 -2.28
CA SER A 76 12.21 5.87 -3.69
C SER A 76 11.00 5.10 -4.23
N PRO A 77 10.37 5.56 -5.33
CA PRO A 77 9.17 4.91 -5.87
C PRO A 77 9.39 3.44 -6.30
N ASP A 78 10.63 3.08 -6.63
CA ASP A 78 11.05 1.71 -6.98
C ASP A 78 11.51 0.87 -5.78
N GLY A 79 11.50 1.45 -4.57
CA GLY A 79 11.88 0.79 -3.33
C GLY A 79 13.39 0.53 -3.16
N ARG A 80 14.23 1.01 -4.07
CA ARG A 80 15.66 0.63 -4.09
C ARG A 80 16.56 1.58 -3.32
N GLN A 81 16.12 2.81 -3.06
CA GLN A 81 16.87 3.81 -2.31
C GLN A 81 16.10 4.23 -1.08
N VAL A 82 16.82 4.37 0.03
CA VAL A 82 16.29 4.78 1.33
C VAL A 82 17.13 5.92 1.87
N TRP A 83 16.50 7.05 2.17
CA TRP A 83 17.12 8.18 2.85
C TRP A 83 16.63 8.25 4.28
N ILE A 84 17.54 8.44 5.24
CA ILE A 84 17.22 8.47 6.66
C ILE A 84 17.77 9.73 7.29
N CYS A 85 16.91 10.47 7.98
CA CYS A 85 17.28 11.64 8.78
C CYS A 85 16.76 11.52 10.21
N GLN A 86 17.52 12.04 11.16
CA GLN A 86 17.07 12.29 12.53
C GLN A 86 16.93 13.80 12.71
N PRO A 87 15.70 14.33 12.79
CA PRO A 87 15.49 15.76 13.03
C PRO A 87 15.91 16.14 14.45
N PRO A 88 16.07 17.44 14.76
CA PRO A 88 16.35 17.91 16.11
C PRO A 88 15.34 17.40 17.14
N ASP A 89 15.79 17.20 18.38
CA ASP A 89 14.91 16.76 19.46
C ASP A 89 13.74 17.72 19.69
N GLY A 90 12.53 17.16 19.85
CA GLY A 90 11.32 17.95 20.05
C GLY A 90 10.65 18.44 18.77
N THR A 91 11.13 18.05 17.59
CA THR A 91 10.47 18.33 16.32
C THR A 91 9.03 17.80 16.32
N SER A 92 8.04 18.68 16.12
CA SER A 92 6.63 18.30 16.00
C SER A 92 6.35 17.63 14.64
N LEU A 93 5.29 16.83 14.58
CA LEU A 93 4.78 16.33 13.31
C LEU A 93 4.28 17.52 12.47
N ALA A 94 4.84 17.69 11.27
CA ALA A 94 4.45 18.72 10.32
C ALA A 94 3.91 18.08 9.03
N GLU A 95 3.16 18.86 8.25
CA GLU A 95 2.62 18.39 6.98
C GLU A 95 3.73 18.01 5.99
N GLU A 96 4.77 18.84 5.92
CA GLU A 96 6.00 18.59 5.20
C GLU A 96 7.14 18.26 6.19
N PRO A 97 7.93 17.20 5.96
CA PRO A 97 8.99 16.83 6.89
C PRO A 97 10.06 17.92 6.97
N LEU A 98 10.36 18.40 8.18
CA LEU A 98 11.26 19.52 8.42
C LEU A 98 12.74 19.22 8.11
N CYS A 99 13.12 17.94 8.01
CA CYS A 99 14.47 17.58 7.60
C CYS A 99 14.56 17.50 6.07
N SER A 100 15.49 18.24 5.48
CA SER A 100 15.78 18.15 4.05
C SER A 100 16.35 16.78 3.70
N ARG A 101 15.94 16.24 2.55
CA ARG A 101 16.51 15.00 1.98
C ARG A 101 18.03 15.10 1.77
N ASP A 102 18.54 16.31 1.54
CA ASP A 102 19.97 16.55 1.30
C ASP A 102 20.85 16.35 2.54
N SER A 103 20.27 16.51 3.74
CA SER A 103 20.94 16.19 5.00
C SER A 103 20.77 14.73 5.44
N ALA A 104 20.04 13.91 4.68
CA ALA A 104 19.77 12.53 5.02
C ALA A 104 20.89 11.58 4.56
N VAL A 105 21.11 10.52 5.32
CA VAL A 105 22.03 9.45 4.91
C VAL A 105 21.31 8.52 3.95
N SER A 106 21.88 8.31 2.76
CA SER A 106 21.32 7.45 1.72
C SER A 106 21.87 6.03 1.79
N TYR A 107 21.00 5.03 1.64
CA TYR A 107 21.33 3.62 1.51
C TYR A 107 20.61 3.02 0.30
N SER A 108 21.31 2.21 -0.48
CA SER A 108 20.65 1.26 -1.36
C SER A 108 20.03 0.13 -0.54
N LEU A 109 18.92 -0.47 -1.01
CA LEU A 109 18.19 -1.49 -0.27
C LEU A 109 19.06 -2.69 0.14
N ASP A 110 19.97 -3.10 -0.74
CA ASP A 110 20.96 -4.17 -0.52
C ASP A 110 22.02 -3.82 0.53
N LYS A 111 22.20 -2.53 0.84
CA LYS A 111 23.16 -2.05 1.84
C LYS A 111 22.47 -1.43 3.06
N LEU A 112 21.14 -1.56 3.17
CA LEU A 112 20.38 -1.00 4.27
C LEU A 112 20.76 -1.69 5.58
N PRO A 113 21.24 -0.94 6.61
CA PRO A 113 21.58 -1.53 7.89
C PRO A 113 20.41 -2.29 8.53
N GLY A 114 20.69 -3.44 9.14
CA GLY A 114 19.66 -4.34 9.68
C GLY A 114 18.70 -3.71 10.70
N ARG A 115 19.13 -2.65 11.41
CA ARG A 115 18.26 -1.88 12.33
C ARG A 115 17.06 -1.22 11.65
N TYR A 116 17.15 -0.93 10.35
CA TYR A 116 16.10 -0.26 9.58
C TYR A 116 15.18 -1.22 8.83
N TRP A 117 15.51 -2.50 8.78
CA TRP A 117 14.75 -3.47 7.99
C TRP A 117 13.31 -3.64 8.42
N ARG A 118 13.05 -3.68 9.74
CA ARG A 118 11.65 -3.74 10.24
C ARG A 118 10.83 -2.52 9.82
N LYS A 119 11.47 -1.35 9.70
CA LYS A 119 10.86 -0.10 9.23
C LYS A 119 10.59 -0.16 7.73
N TYR A 120 11.55 -0.64 6.94
CA TYR A 120 11.34 -0.87 5.51
C TYR A 120 10.21 -1.89 5.23
N CYS A 121 10.18 -3.02 5.95
CA CYS A 121 9.09 -3.99 5.84
C CYS A 121 7.73 -3.41 6.26
N TYR A 122 7.71 -2.42 7.14
CA TYR A 122 6.48 -1.70 7.47
C TYR A 122 6.01 -0.83 6.29
N ALA A 123 6.90 -0.05 5.66
CA ALA A 123 6.61 0.68 4.43
C ALA A 123 6.11 -0.24 3.31
N SER A 124 6.77 -1.38 3.10
CA SER A 124 6.39 -2.36 2.08
C SER A 124 4.97 -2.90 2.31
N ARG A 125 4.60 -3.24 3.55
CA ARG A 125 3.23 -3.66 3.90
C ARG A 125 2.20 -2.56 3.71
N PHE A 126 2.55 -1.32 4.06
CA PHE A 126 1.69 -0.17 3.82
C PHE A 126 1.43 0.01 2.32
N VAL A 127 2.47 -0.01 1.48
CA VAL A 127 2.33 0.07 0.01
C VAL A 127 1.50 -1.09 -0.52
N ALA A 128 1.74 -2.32 -0.06
CA ALA A 128 0.94 -3.48 -0.46
C ALA A 128 -0.56 -3.33 -0.11
N LEU A 129 -0.88 -2.73 1.04
CA LEU A 129 -2.25 -2.41 1.44
C LEU A 129 -2.88 -1.36 0.53
N VAL A 130 -2.15 -0.29 0.18
CA VAL A 130 -2.65 0.73 -0.76
C VAL A 130 -2.90 0.10 -2.13
N ARG A 131 -1.98 -0.75 -2.62
CA ARG A 131 -2.14 -1.48 -3.89
C ARG A 131 -3.38 -2.38 -3.89
N SER A 132 -3.70 -3.07 -2.79
CA SER A 132 -4.87 -3.95 -2.71
C SER A 132 -6.21 -3.19 -2.68
N LYS A 133 -6.16 -1.86 -2.58
CA LYS A 133 -7.32 -0.95 -2.68
C LYS A 133 -7.29 -0.05 -3.91
N THR A 134 -6.28 -0.21 -4.78
CA THR A 134 -6.11 0.61 -5.98
C THR A 134 -6.55 -0.19 -7.20
N PRO A 135 -7.67 0.15 -7.86
CA PRO A 135 -8.11 -0.52 -9.07
C PRO A 135 -7.10 -0.34 -10.20
N LYS A 136 -6.70 -1.44 -10.82
CA LYS A 136 -5.86 -1.49 -12.01
C LYS A 136 -6.69 -1.67 -13.28
N VAL A 137 -7.62 -2.64 -13.27
CA VAL A 137 -8.57 -2.89 -14.36
C VAL A 137 -9.98 -2.93 -13.78
N THR A 138 -10.88 -2.13 -14.36
CA THR A 138 -12.31 -2.15 -14.02
C THR A 138 -13.11 -2.68 -15.21
N LEU A 139 -13.92 -3.71 -14.98
CA LEU A 139 -14.91 -4.22 -15.91
C LEU A 139 -16.30 -3.89 -15.39
N SER A 140 -17.08 -3.14 -16.15
CA SER A 140 -18.48 -2.85 -15.85
C SER A 140 -19.39 -3.64 -16.77
N SER A 141 -20.30 -4.39 -16.17
CA SER A 141 -21.30 -5.24 -16.80
C SER A 141 -22.70 -4.83 -16.32
N ASP A 142 -23.75 -5.40 -16.92
CA ASP A 142 -25.15 -5.05 -16.58
C ASP A 142 -25.53 -5.48 -15.15
N ASP A 143 -24.86 -6.51 -14.63
CA ASP A 143 -25.09 -7.13 -13.33
C ASP A 143 -24.19 -6.59 -12.22
N ALA A 144 -22.98 -6.14 -12.55
CA ALA A 144 -21.96 -5.82 -11.57
C ALA A 144 -20.79 -5.00 -12.12
N ARG A 145 -20.05 -4.40 -11.19
CA ARG A 145 -18.72 -3.82 -11.41
C ARG A 145 -17.66 -4.72 -10.80
N PHE A 146 -16.67 -5.10 -11.60
CA PHE A 146 -15.52 -5.91 -11.19
C PHE A 146 -14.26 -5.07 -11.23
N SER A 147 -13.47 -5.08 -10.16
CA SER A 147 -12.24 -4.29 -10.02
C SER A 147 -11.09 -5.23 -9.68
N LEU A 148 -10.15 -5.40 -10.61
CA LEU A 148 -8.86 -6.05 -10.38
C LEU A 148 -7.90 -5.02 -9.79
N MET A 149 -7.29 -5.32 -8.65
CA MET A 149 -6.45 -4.41 -7.87
C MET A 149 -4.97 -4.52 -8.26
N ASP A 150 -4.17 -3.51 -7.91
CA ASP A 150 -2.77 -3.39 -8.34
C ASP A 150 -1.78 -4.20 -7.46
N ASN A 151 -2.23 -5.05 -6.55
CA ASN A 151 -1.35 -5.82 -5.64
C ASN A 151 -0.81 -7.16 -6.21
N GLY A 152 -1.04 -7.44 -7.49
CA GLY A 152 -0.66 -8.68 -8.16
C GLY A 152 0.81 -8.80 -8.59
N PRO A 153 1.18 -9.93 -9.22
CA PRO A 153 0.30 -10.95 -9.85
C PRO A 153 0.03 -12.23 -9.01
N PRO A 154 -1.22 -12.79 -9.03
CA PRO A 154 -2.44 -12.16 -9.51
C PRO A 154 -2.96 -11.11 -8.51
N GLY A 155 -3.55 -10.02 -9.02
CA GLY A 155 -4.14 -8.98 -8.17
C GLY A 155 -5.45 -9.43 -7.54
N ASP A 156 -5.82 -8.81 -6.42
CA ASP A 156 -7.10 -9.07 -5.75
C ASP A 156 -8.27 -8.66 -6.66
N LEU A 157 -9.40 -9.36 -6.54
CA LEU A 157 -10.64 -8.99 -7.22
C LEU A 157 -11.68 -8.51 -6.23
N GLU A 158 -12.29 -7.37 -6.51
CA GLU A 158 -13.52 -6.93 -5.87
C GLU A 158 -14.66 -6.88 -6.89
N ALA A 159 -15.71 -7.69 -6.70
CA ALA A 159 -16.95 -7.64 -7.45
C ALA A 159 -18.04 -6.97 -6.60
N ARG A 160 -18.74 -6.00 -7.19
CA ARG A 160 -19.88 -5.31 -6.58
C ARG A 160 -21.09 -5.47 -7.49
N PHE A 161 -22.03 -6.29 -7.07
CA PHE A 161 -23.27 -6.54 -7.78
C PHE A 161 -24.28 -5.44 -7.48
N HIS A 162 -25.14 -5.13 -8.45
CA HIS A 162 -26.11 -4.04 -8.32
C HIS A 162 -27.21 -4.32 -7.28
N ASP A 163 -27.41 -5.59 -6.93
CA ASP A 163 -28.31 -6.04 -5.85
C ASP A 163 -27.72 -5.91 -4.43
N GLY A 164 -26.52 -5.34 -4.32
CA GLY A 164 -25.85 -5.09 -3.04
C GLY A 164 -24.93 -6.22 -2.57
N VAL A 165 -24.82 -7.34 -3.30
CA VAL A 165 -23.86 -8.38 -2.98
C VAL A 165 -22.44 -7.94 -3.36
N LYS A 166 -21.48 -8.23 -2.49
CA LYS A 166 -20.06 -7.99 -2.74
C LYS A 166 -19.28 -9.29 -2.63
N VAL A 167 -18.42 -9.56 -3.59
CA VAL A 167 -17.46 -10.67 -3.56
C VAL A 167 -16.05 -10.11 -3.57
N LEU A 168 -15.21 -10.57 -2.63
CA LEU A 168 -13.79 -10.25 -2.57
C LEU A 168 -12.99 -11.54 -2.73
N ILE A 169 -12.01 -11.54 -3.63
CA ILE A 169 -11.08 -12.63 -3.85
C ILE A 169 -9.67 -12.11 -3.58
N THR A 170 -9.04 -12.64 -2.53
CA THR A 170 -7.72 -12.20 -2.05
C THR A 170 -6.93 -13.42 -1.61
N ASN A 171 -5.71 -13.61 -2.14
CA ASN A 171 -4.81 -14.72 -1.76
C ASN A 171 -5.48 -16.11 -1.74
N GLY A 172 -6.39 -16.38 -2.68
CA GLY A 172 -7.13 -17.65 -2.77
C GLY A 172 -8.36 -17.76 -1.85
N PHE A 173 -8.52 -16.85 -0.89
CA PHE A 173 -9.73 -16.77 -0.07
C PHE A 173 -10.83 -16.03 -0.82
N VAL A 174 -12.08 -16.45 -0.57
CA VAL A 174 -13.27 -15.78 -1.10
C VAL A 174 -14.12 -15.30 0.05
N SER A 175 -14.45 -14.01 0.08
CA SER A 175 -15.42 -13.44 1.02
C SER A 175 -16.63 -12.94 0.25
N VAL A 176 -17.81 -13.39 0.64
CA VAL A 176 -19.10 -12.94 0.10
C VAL A 176 -19.82 -12.17 1.18
N THR A 177 -20.12 -10.90 0.91
CA THR A 177 -20.92 -10.02 1.77
C THR A 177 -22.28 -9.81 1.11
N GLU A 178 -23.34 -10.28 1.76
CA GLU A 178 -24.72 -10.08 1.33
C GLU A 178 -25.16 -8.62 1.54
N ALA A 179 -26.25 -8.20 0.90
CA ALA A 179 -26.83 -6.85 1.08
C ALA A 179 -27.22 -6.54 2.54
N SER A 180 -27.49 -7.58 3.34
CA SER A 180 -27.73 -7.49 4.78
C SER A 180 -26.48 -7.09 5.60
N GLY A 181 -25.29 -7.13 4.99
CA GLY A 181 -24.00 -6.96 5.64
C GLY A 181 -23.39 -8.26 6.17
N LEU A 182 -24.13 -9.38 6.15
CA LEU A 182 -23.60 -10.68 6.55
C LEU A 182 -22.47 -11.11 5.62
N THR A 183 -21.29 -11.39 6.18
CA THR A 183 -20.12 -11.82 5.41
C THR A 183 -19.77 -13.27 5.74
N ARG A 184 -19.60 -14.08 4.68
CA ARG A 184 -19.10 -15.46 4.75
C ARG A 184 -17.76 -15.54 4.04
N THR A 185 -16.79 -16.21 4.65
CA THR A 185 -15.46 -16.39 4.06
C THR A 185 -15.18 -17.87 3.85
N PHE A 186 -14.66 -18.19 2.69
CA PHE A 186 -14.34 -19.53 2.21
C PHE A 186 -12.84 -19.63 1.99
N GLN A 187 -12.27 -20.81 2.31
CA GLN A 187 -10.84 -21.06 2.16
C GLN A 187 -10.41 -21.19 0.70
N SER A 188 -11.35 -21.55 -0.17
CA SER A 188 -11.12 -21.68 -1.60
C SER A 188 -12.35 -21.25 -2.41
N PRO A 189 -12.17 -20.79 -3.67
CA PRO A 189 -13.29 -20.52 -4.55
C PRO A 189 -14.09 -21.78 -4.90
N CYS A 190 -13.51 -22.98 -4.81
CA CYS A 190 -14.26 -24.22 -5.01
C CYS A 190 -15.33 -24.41 -3.93
N ASP A 191 -14.97 -24.20 -2.67
CA ASP A 191 -15.90 -24.35 -1.54
C ASP A 191 -17.05 -23.33 -1.64
N ALA A 192 -16.72 -22.10 -2.06
CA ALA A 192 -17.68 -21.02 -2.21
C ALA A 192 -18.65 -21.19 -3.40
N SER A 193 -18.31 -22.05 -4.37
CA SER A 193 -19.09 -22.26 -5.59
C SER A 193 -19.92 -23.55 -5.59
N GLN A 194 -19.74 -24.41 -4.57
CA GLN A 194 -20.56 -25.59 -4.38
C GLN A 194 -21.94 -25.22 -3.83
N PRO A 195 -23.02 -25.86 -4.32
CA PRO A 195 -24.31 -25.77 -3.67
C PRO A 195 -24.23 -26.49 -2.32
N ASP A 196 -24.45 -25.77 -1.22
CA ASP A 196 -24.57 -26.39 0.11
C ASP A 196 -25.57 -27.56 0.03
N GLY A 197 -25.13 -28.76 0.43
CA GLY A 197 -25.94 -29.98 0.46
C GLY A 197 -27.10 -29.96 1.45
N GLY A 198 -27.41 -28.81 2.07
CA GLY A 198 -28.52 -28.60 2.98
C GLY A 198 -29.23 -27.25 2.72
N GLY A 199 -30.48 -27.33 2.24
CA GLY A 199 -31.52 -26.32 2.45
C GLY A 199 -31.30 -24.90 1.92
N GLY A 200 -31.67 -24.66 0.65
CA GLY A 200 -32.38 -23.45 0.21
C GLY A 200 -31.61 -22.16 -0.08
N GLY A 201 -30.40 -21.93 0.45
CA GLY A 201 -29.69 -20.65 0.30
C GLY A 201 -28.40 -20.67 -0.55
N GLY A 202 -27.76 -21.83 -0.73
CA GLY A 202 -26.41 -21.93 -1.30
C GLY A 202 -26.30 -21.68 -2.82
N GLY A 203 -27.40 -21.82 -3.56
CA GLY A 203 -27.39 -21.69 -5.03
C GLY A 203 -27.08 -20.28 -5.54
N ALA A 204 -27.52 -19.24 -4.81
CA ALA A 204 -27.30 -17.85 -5.19
C ALA A 204 -25.84 -17.42 -4.94
N THR A 205 -25.27 -17.76 -3.78
CA THR A 205 -23.86 -17.49 -3.44
C THR A 205 -22.91 -18.06 -4.50
N GLY A 206 -23.12 -19.32 -4.89
CA GLY A 206 -22.28 -19.96 -5.91
C GLY A 206 -22.35 -19.29 -7.28
N ALA A 207 -23.48 -18.67 -7.64
CA ALA A 207 -23.62 -17.91 -8.88
C ALA A 207 -22.78 -16.63 -8.87
N TYR A 208 -22.84 -15.84 -7.78
CA TYR A 208 -22.02 -14.62 -7.62
C TYR A 208 -20.52 -14.94 -7.67
N VAL A 209 -20.09 -16.00 -6.97
CA VAL A 209 -18.69 -16.43 -6.95
C VAL A 209 -18.23 -16.85 -8.33
N ARG A 210 -19.00 -17.69 -9.04
CA ARG A 210 -18.66 -18.14 -10.40
C ARG A 210 -18.56 -16.98 -11.38
N ARG A 211 -19.51 -16.04 -11.33
CA ARG A 211 -19.51 -14.84 -12.16
C ARG A 211 -18.29 -13.96 -11.88
N SER A 212 -17.92 -13.83 -10.60
CA SER A 212 -16.73 -13.09 -10.16
C SER A 212 -15.44 -13.74 -10.65
N LEU A 213 -15.32 -15.06 -10.57
CA LEU A 213 -14.17 -15.80 -11.09
C LEU A 213 -14.00 -15.64 -12.60
N GLN A 214 -15.10 -15.69 -13.35
CA GLN A 214 -15.07 -15.44 -14.80
C GLN A 214 -14.60 -14.01 -15.11
N ALA A 215 -15.12 -13.01 -14.39
CA ALA A 215 -14.68 -11.63 -14.55
C ALA A 215 -13.20 -11.44 -14.16
N TRP A 216 -12.72 -12.17 -13.16
CA TRP A 216 -11.32 -12.14 -12.76
C TRP A 216 -10.40 -12.57 -13.89
N GLN A 217 -10.71 -13.70 -14.54
CA GLN A 217 -9.97 -14.19 -15.69
C GLN A 217 -9.97 -13.17 -16.84
N GLN A 218 -11.12 -12.55 -17.11
CA GLN A 218 -11.23 -11.50 -18.13
C GLN A 218 -10.36 -10.28 -17.80
N CYS A 219 -10.40 -9.80 -16.55
CA CYS A 219 -9.56 -8.67 -16.12
C CYS A 219 -8.06 -9.00 -16.20
N LEU A 220 -7.65 -10.22 -15.85
CA LEU A 220 -6.26 -10.67 -15.95
C LEU A 220 -5.79 -10.72 -17.42
N GLN A 221 -6.64 -11.21 -18.34
CA GLN A 221 -6.34 -11.19 -19.77
C GLN A 221 -6.21 -9.76 -20.31
N LEU A 222 -7.11 -8.85 -19.92
CA LEU A 222 -7.01 -7.44 -20.28
C LEU A 222 -5.73 -6.80 -19.73
N GLU A 223 -5.39 -7.08 -18.47
CA GLU A 223 -4.15 -6.62 -17.86
C GLU A 223 -2.93 -7.06 -18.66
N GLU A 224 -2.86 -8.33 -19.06
CA GLU A 224 -1.76 -8.87 -19.85
C GLU A 224 -1.63 -8.16 -21.20
N ILE A 225 -2.72 -8.07 -21.97
CA ILE A 225 -2.74 -7.44 -23.30
C ILE A 225 -2.34 -5.96 -23.22
N ILE A 226 -2.92 -5.20 -22.28
CA ILE A 226 -2.62 -3.78 -22.09
C ILE A 226 -1.15 -3.59 -21.67
N SER A 227 -0.65 -4.46 -20.78
CA SER A 227 0.75 -4.40 -20.32
C SER A 227 1.75 -4.69 -21.44
N LEU A 228 1.45 -5.61 -22.36
CA LEU A 228 2.27 -5.89 -23.55
C LEU A 228 2.33 -4.68 -24.49
N GLN A 229 1.19 -4.00 -24.69
CA GLN A 229 1.14 -2.80 -25.52
C GLN A 229 1.86 -1.62 -24.87
N GLU A 230 1.73 -1.43 -23.55
CA GLU A 230 2.44 -0.39 -22.80
C GLU A 230 3.97 -0.53 -22.96
N GLN A 231 4.49 -1.76 -22.86
CA GLN A 231 5.91 -2.07 -23.05
C GLN A 231 6.38 -1.79 -24.49
N SER A 232 5.56 -2.15 -25.47
CA SER A 232 5.89 -1.99 -26.90
C SER A 232 5.84 -0.53 -27.36
N SER A 233 5.01 0.29 -26.71
CA SER A 233 4.78 1.69 -27.13
C SER A 233 5.94 2.63 -26.79
N GLY A 234 6.82 2.27 -25.83
CA GLY A 234 7.96 3.08 -25.41
C GLY A 234 7.62 4.48 -24.87
N SER A 235 6.34 4.83 -24.75
CA SER A 235 5.80 6.18 -24.53
C SER A 235 6.03 6.72 -23.12
N GLY A 236 6.48 5.90 -22.17
CA GLY A 236 6.62 6.26 -20.76
C GLY A 236 5.30 6.53 -20.03
N ALA A 237 4.23 6.87 -20.77
CA ALA A 237 2.86 6.97 -20.28
C ALA A 237 2.33 5.61 -19.83
N SER A 238 1.59 5.60 -18.70
CA SER A 238 0.95 4.38 -18.25
C SER A 238 -0.44 4.21 -18.87
N PHE A 239 -0.78 2.99 -19.26
CA PHE A 239 -2.12 2.65 -19.77
C PHE A 239 -3.10 2.23 -18.68
N PHE A 240 -2.66 2.25 -17.43
CA PHE A 240 -3.47 1.95 -16.26
C PHE A 240 -3.65 3.19 -15.39
N PRO A 241 -4.78 3.31 -14.68
CA PRO A 241 -5.90 2.35 -14.61
C PRO A 241 -6.71 2.30 -15.91
N ALA A 242 -7.20 1.10 -16.26
CA ALA A 242 -8.02 0.88 -17.46
C ALA A 242 -9.45 0.52 -17.06
N SER A 243 -10.44 1.04 -17.80
CA SER A 243 -11.85 0.73 -17.59
C SER A 243 -12.50 0.27 -18.89
N VAL A 244 -13.21 -0.85 -18.82
CA VAL A 244 -14.01 -1.39 -19.92
C VAL A 244 -15.46 -1.39 -19.45
N SER A 245 -16.29 -0.58 -20.10
CA SER A 245 -17.72 -0.49 -19.84
C SER A 245 -18.49 -0.61 -21.14
N ARG A 246 -19.69 -1.20 -21.06
CA ARG A 246 -20.69 -1.05 -22.11
C ARG A 246 -21.48 0.22 -21.81
N PRO A 247 -21.66 1.13 -22.78
CA PRO A 247 -22.64 2.19 -22.61
C PRO A 247 -24.02 1.53 -22.53
N SER A 248 -24.67 1.62 -21.38
CA SER A 248 -26.08 1.27 -21.27
C SER A 248 -26.86 2.23 -22.17
N VAL A 249 -27.62 1.72 -23.14
CA VAL A 249 -28.55 2.53 -23.93
C VAL A 249 -29.72 2.91 -23.01
N VAL A 250 -29.51 3.94 -22.19
CA VAL A 250 -30.56 4.58 -21.39
C VAL A 250 -30.41 6.07 -21.62
N ASN A 251 -31.50 6.70 -22.06
CA ASN A 251 -31.59 8.04 -22.63
C ASN A 251 -30.70 9.10 -21.98
N THR A 252 -30.04 9.87 -22.85
CA THR A 252 -29.34 11.13 -22.56
C THR A 252 -30.32 12.19 -22.06
N GLU A 253 -30.68 12.18 -20.78
CA GLU A 253 -31.12 13.35 -20.03
C GLU A 253 -30.78 13.16 -18.55
N LEU A 254 -29.56 13.56 -18.18
CA LEU A 254 -29.17 14.16 -16.90
C LEU A 254 -27.64 14.31 -16.88
N GLN A 255 -27.13 15.12 -17.80
CA GLN A 255 -25.90 15.87 -17.55
C GLN A 255 -26.31 17.26 -17.05
N SER A 256 -26.34 17.42 -15.73
CA SER A 256 -26.02 18.71 -15.13
C SER A 256 -25.19 18.42 -13.88
N LYS A 257 -23.87 18.62 -14.01
CA LYS A 257 -22.97 18.82 -12.87
C LYS A 257 -23.55 19.93 -11.98
N PRO A 258 -23.48 19.80 -10.65
CA PRO A 258 -23.09 20.91 -9.82
C PRO A 258 -21.58 20.81 -9.56
N ALA A 259 -20.88 21.92 -9.78
CA ALA A 259 -19.55 22.13 -9.23
C ALA A 259 -19.66 22.00 -7.69
N LEU A 260 -18.81 21.17 -7.09
CA LEU A 260 -18.64 21.17 -5.65
C LEU A 260 -17.59 22.23 -5.32
N ASP A 261 -18.10 23.42 -4.98
CA ASP A 261 -17.36 24.43 -4.23
C ASP A 261 -16.98 23.87 -2.85
N GLY A 262 -15.75 24.19 -2.43
CA GLY A 262 -15.25 23.88 -1.11
C GLY A 262 -15.95 24.72 -0.04
N ASN A 263 -16.77 24.06 0.79
CA ASN A 263 -16.97 24.36 2.21
C ASN A 263 -18.12 23.51 2.76
N ALA A 264 -17.81 22.57 3.66
CA ALA A 264 -18.69 22.18 4.78
C ALA A 264 -18.08 20.98 5.56
N LEU A 265 -17.17 21.26 6.49
CA LEU A 265 -17.04 20.50 7.74
C LEU A 265 -16.58 21.47 8.83
N GLU A 266 -17.46 22.39 9.21
CA GLU A 266 -17.36 23.09 10.49
C GLU A 266 -18.74 23.08 11.12
N LEU A 267 -18.83 22.45 12.30
CA LEU A 267 -19.63 22.84 13.47
C LEU A 267 -20.02 21.58 14.26
N GLY A 268 -19.31 21.40 15.38
CA GLY A 268 -19.70 20.46 16.42
C GLY A 268 -18.54 20.14 17.32
N LEU A 269 -18.11 21.10 18.16
CA LEU A 269 -17.74 20.93 19.57
C LEU A 269 -16.92 22.14 20.06
N ALA A 270 -17.64 23.16 20.52
CA ALA A 270 -17.13 24.10 21.51
C ALA A 270 -18.15 24.16 22.65
N GLN A 271 -17.77 23.61 23.81
CA GLN A 271 -17.94 24.21 25.14
C GLN A 271 -17.81 23.13 26.24
N ALA A 272 -16.66 23.10 26.90
CA ALA A 272 -16.57 22.97 28.35
C ALA A 272 -15.22 23.55 28.78
N ASN A 273 -15.30 24.60 29.59
CA ASN A 273 -14.19 25.31 30.22
C ASN A 273 -13.45 24.44 31.24
N ILE A 274 -12.17 24.82 31.44
CA ILE A 274 -11.19 24.42 32.47
C ILE A 274 -10.36 23.20 32.11
#